data_AF-A0A1V6FHH5-F1
#
_entry.id   AF-A0A1V6FHH5-F1
#
_cell.length_a   1.000
_cell.length_b   1.000
_cell.length_c   1.000
_cell.angle_alpha   90.00
_cell.angle_beta   90.00
_cell.angle_gamma   90.00
#
_symmetry.space_group_name_H-M   'P 1'
#
loop_
_entity.id
_entity.type
_entity.pdbx_description
1 polymer ?
#
loop_
_entity_poly.entity_id
_entity_poly.type
_entity_poly.pdbx_seq_one_letter_code
_entity_poly.pdbx_strand_id
1 'polypeptide(L)'
;MNGSIEKENIKEGTLVLDLGVRDDGFEFASDVSTALSDAESELQNIEEMLTESIDTVKTLTSDCDKTDYILAATSGAACGVIDIFLVGKPGESPVGEVTDKWFENRTKDFAKLCGWDDKDGGSLSSAIKHLEKKFKIPYDQRGAGDAASMIFDLNPKNHHFKSLAHNPTLLGLFFSILDQFSNTSHFVSGGELILLEEADGSFELRGNNVPSKLFCAFANWFGHLISDMSGSSSSKGRGMGIPSPLWSWTNDIIAIKSKINIPVLEFDKTVNELALQIYKEGYDARFQATQVIPVFINEMLVRLIYSIRRLMKYFANTNKEERSFVLLWKSCEPFSNATVKRMLTIAHGTFCLVDVGDVVVRGFATGGGSFNVAESFMRLNIVGVGRFTISLYGEVKRETKRVAAQEEVYFLKREKIVLDDYINGLKCLSDIYDDSMLLTFVEDLQNSDMYKQAFEKTVLLAEKRSVPENILLRNKADIDVYFRGGNGY
;
A
#
# COMPACT_ATOMS: atom_id res chain seq x y z
N MET A 1 23.70 -66.34 49.01
CA MET A 1 22.75 -66.91 48.03
C MET A 1 21.36 -66.57 48.50
N ASN A 2 20.63 -65.81 47.68
CA ASN A 2 19.20 -65.43 47.67
C ASN A 2 18.47 -64.95 48.95
N GLY A 3 17.84 -63.77 48.79
CA GLY A 3 16.75 -63.24 49.60
C GLY A 3 16.35 -61.81 49.17
N SER A 4 15.43 -61.70 48.22
CA SER A 4 14.76 -60.50 47.66
C SER A 4 13.89 -59.76 48.74
N ILE A 5 13.49 -58.48 48.65
CA ILE A 5 12.37 -57.89 47.84
C ILE A 5 12.38 -56.34 47.98
N GLU A 6 12.16 -55.66 46.83
CA GLU A 6 11.55 -54.35 46.48
C GLU A 6 11.52 -53.12 47.42
N LYS A 7 11.87 -51.94 46.86
CA LYS A 7 10.87 -50.90 46.50
C LYS A 7 11.41 -49.79 45.58
N GLU A 8 10.67 -49.59 44.49
CA GLU A 8 10.33 -48.36 43.76
C GLU A 8 11.39 -47.25 43.51
N ASN A 9 11.74 -47.11 42.22
CA ASN A 9 12.39 -45.94 41.64
C ASN A 9 11.41 -44.75 41.57
N ILE A 10 11.60 -43.76 42.44
CA ILE A 10 11.06 -42.42 42.24
C ILE A 10 12.14 -41.61 41.52
N LYS A 11 11.84 -41.14 40.30
CA LYS A 11 12.64 -40.10 39.64
C LYS A 11 12.43 -38.80 40.41
N GLU A 12 13.37 -38.47 41.30
CA GLU A 12 13.42 -37.18 41.97
C GLU A 12 13.60 -36.07 40.93
N GLY A 13 12.61 -35.20 40.83
CA GLY A 13 12.74 -33.92 40.13
C GLY A 13 13.57 -32.98 41.00
N THR A 14 14.69 -32.50 40.47
CA THR A 14 15.51 -31.49 41.15
C THR A 14 14.85 -30.12 41.01
N LEU A 15 14.27 -29.60 42.09
CA LEU A 15 13.79 -28.24 42.20
C LEU A 15 14.99 -27.32 42.50
N VAL A 16 15.37 -26.45 41.56
CA VAL A 16 16.43 -25.45 41.78
C VAL A 16 15.75 -24.19 42.31
N LEU A 17 15.75 -24.03 43.63
CA LEU A 17 15.42 -22.76 44.29
C LEU A 17 16.70 -21.94 44.38
N ASP A 18 16.75 -20.83 43.65
CA ASP A 18 17.87 -19.89 43.71
C ASP A 18 17.75 -19.09 45.03
N LEU A 19 18.60 -19.45 45.99
CA LEU A 19 18.60 -18.89 47.34
C LEU A 19 19.72 -17.86 47.45
N GLY A 20 19.36 -16.58 47.48
CA GLY A 20 20.28 -15.48 47.75
C GLY A 20 20.50 -15.32 49.26
N VAL A 21 21.76 -15.31 49.72
CA VAL A 21 22.10 -14.98 51.11
C VAL A 21 22.57 -13.53 51.17
N ARG A 22 21.91 -12.68 51.96
CA ARG A 22 22.35 -11.32 52.31
C ARG A 22 22.68 -11.25 53.80
N ASP A 23 23.39 -10.20 54.20
CA ASP A 23 23.86 -10.01 55.59
C ASP A 23 22.72 -9.90 56.63
N ASP A 24 21.48 -9.69 56.18
CA ASP A 24 20.25 -9.55 56.95
C ASP A 24 19.19 -10.65 56.72
N GLY A 25 19.45 -11.66 55.87
CA GLY A 25 18.51 -12.77 55.68
C GLY A 25 18.71 -13.62 54.42
N PHE A 26 17.78 -14.56 54.19
CA PHE A 26 17.69 -15.37 52.97
C PHE A 26 16.57 -14.79 52.07
N GLU A 27 16.83 -14.66 50.76
CA GLU A 27 15.87 -14.18 49.75
C GLU A 27 15.72 -15.24 48.65
N PHE A 28 14.49 -15.68 48.35
CA PHE A 28 14.17 -16.54 47.22
C PHE A 28 13.92 -15.67 45.98
N ALA A 29 14.40 -16.07 44.80
CA ALA A 29 14.38 -15.25 43.58
C ALA A 29 12.99 -14.85 43.03
N SER A 30 11.90 -15.48 43.49
CA SER A 30 10.51 -14.99 43.44
C SER A 30 9.67 -15.98 44.24
N ASP A 31 8.79 -15.52 45.13
CA ASP A 31 7.80 -16.43 45.72
C ASP A 31 6.82 -16.94 44.63
N VAL A 32 6.16 -18.08 44.88
CA VAL A 32 5.25 -18.69 43.89
C VAL A 32 4.11 -17.73 43.54
N SER A 33 3.71 -16.89 44.50
CA SER A 33 2.74 -15.80 44.31
C SER A 33 3.17 -14.79 43.23
N THR A 34 4.43 -14.35 43.23
CA THR A 34 4.96 -13.42 42.23
C THR A 34 5.00 -14.08 40.85
N ALA A 35 5.51 -15.30 40.75
CA ALA A 35 5.54 -16.06 39.49
C ALA A 35 4.13 -16.34 38.94
N LEU A 36 3.16 -16.57 39.81
CA LEU A 36 1.75 -16.73 39.46
C LEU A 36 1.18 -15.42 38.89
N SER A 37 1.40 -14.29 39.58
CA SER A 37 0.94 -12.97 39.13
C SER A 37 1.54 -12.58 37.77
N ASP A 38 2.82 -12.86 37.56
CA ASP A 38 3.50 -12.58 36.29
C ASP A 38 2.94 -13.46 35.15
N ALA A 39 2.74 -14.75 35.40
CA ALA A 39 2.17 -15.67 34.42
C ALA A 39 0.71 -15.33 34.08
N GLU A 40 -0.10 -14.93 35.07
CA GLU A 40 -1.48 -14.48 34.84
C GLU A 40 -1.54 -13.18 34.01
N SER A 41 -0.61 -12.25 34.23
CA SER A 41 -0.44 -11.04 33.43
C SER A 41 -0.03 -11.35 31.98
N GLU A 42 0.93 -12.26 31.80
CA GLU A 42 1.35 -12.73 30.48
C GLU A 42 0.21 -13.43 29.72
N LEU A 43 -0.61 -14.22 30.42
CA LEU A 43 -1.78 -14.89 29.86
C LEU A 43 -2.79 -13.87 29.35
N GLN A 44 -3.05 -12.81 30.12
CA GLN A 44 -3.94 -11.73 29.69
C GLN A 44 -3.45 -11.05 28.41
N ASN A 45 -2.14 -10.77 28.31
CA ASN A 45 -1.54 -10.19 27.11
C ASN A 45 -1.67 -11.11 25.90
N ILE A 46 -1.42 -12.42 26.08
CA ILE A 46 -1.59 -13.42 25.01
C ILE A 46 -3.04 -13.50 24.54
N GLU A 47 -4.02 -13.43 25.46
CA GLU A 47 -5.43 -13.43 25.10
C GLU A 47 -5.86 -12.20 24.30
N GLU A 48 -5.32 -11.02 24.64
CA GLU A 48 -5.53 -9.79 23.87
C GLU A 48 -4.94 -9.92 22.46
N MET A 49 -3.66 -10.27 22.34
CA MET A 49 -2.99 -10.49 21.05
C MET A 49 -3.68 -11.54 20.20
N LEU A 50 -4.16 -12.63 20.81
CA LEU A 50 -4.89 -13.69 20.12
C LEU A 50 -6.21 -13.17 19.56
N THR A 51 -6.93 -12.34 20.34
CA THR A 51 -8.19 -11.74 19.92
C THR A 51 -7.99 -10.78 18.74
N GLU A 52 -6.98 -9.92 18.82
CA GLU A 52 -6.61 -8.99 17.74
C GLU A 52 -6.19 -9.73 16.46
N SER A 53 -5.39 -10.78 16.59
CA SER A 53 -4.93 -11.60 15.47
C SER A 53 -6.10 -12.33 14.80
N ILE A 54 -7.05 -12.86 15.57
CA ILE A 54 -8.27 -13.48 15.05
C ILE A 54 -9.13 -12.45 14.29
N ASP A 55 -9.34 -11.24 14.84
CA ASP A 55 -10.11 -10.19 14.15
C ASP A 55 -9.43 -9.75 12.86
N THR A 56 -8.09 -9.67 12.87
CA THR A 56 -7.27 -9.41 11.68
C THR A 56 -7.51 -10.47 10.60
N VAL A 57 -7.44 -11.76 10.95
CA VAL A 57 -7.71 -12.87 10.02
C VAL A 57 -9.13 -12.74 9.44
N LYS A 58 -10.12 -12.45 10.29
CA LYS A 58 -11.53 -12.29 9.87
C LYS A 58 -11.69 -11.12 8.90
N THR A 59 -11.12 -9.97 9.21
CA THR A 59 -11.22 -8.74 8.39
C THR A 59 -10.52 -8.89 7.04
N LEU A 60 -9.41 -9.65 6.97
CA LEU A 60 -8.68 -9.91 5.73
C LEU A 60 -9.32 -11.03 4.90
N THR A 61 -10.14 -11.88 5.51
CA THR A 61 -10.83 -12.97 4.82
C THR A 61 -12.01 -12.44 4.02
N SER A 62 -12.10 -12.87 2.75
CA SER A 62 -13.23 -12.54 1.89
C SER A 62 -14.39 -13.49 2.16
N ASP A 63 -15.58 -12.94 2.36
CA ASP A 63 -16.84 -13.67 2.50
C ASP A 63 -17.59 -13.77 1.15
N CYS A 64 -16.86 -13.87 0.04
CA CYS A 64 -17.46 -13.99 -1.29
C CYS A 64 -18.13 -15.37 -1.44
N ASP A 65 -19.41 -15.38 -1.79
CA ASP A 65 -20.11 -16.59 -2.20
C ASP A 65 -20.11 -16.76 -3.72
N LYS A 66 -20.63 -17.91 -4.21
CA LYS A 66 -20.71 -18.21 -5.64
C LYS A 66 -21.43 -17.11 -6.44
N THR A 67 -22.48 -16.54 -5.86
CA THR A 67 -23.25 -15.48 -6.51
C THR A 67 -22.45 -14.17 -6.59
N ASP A 68 -21.58 -13.88 -5.62
CA ASP A 68 -20.69 -12.71 -5.67
C ASP A 68 -19.71 -12.84 -6.83
N TYR A 69 -19.13 -14.02 -7.00
CA TYR A 69 -18.24 -14.32 -8.13
C TYR A 69 -18.95 -14.21 -9.48
N ILE A 70 -20.16 -14.78 -9.61
CA ILE A 70 -20.93 -14.73 -10.86
C ILE A 70 -21.28 -13.29 -11.22
N LEU A 71 -21.77 -12.49 -10.26
CA LEU A 71 -22.14 -11.10 -10.52
C LEU A 71 -20.92 -10.22 -10.83
N ALA A 72 -19.82 -10.43 -10.13
CA ALA A 72 -18.56 -9.74 -10.42
C ALA A 72 -18.05 -10.05 -11.83
N ALA A 73 -17.99 -11.34 -12.21
CA ALA A 73 -17.56 -11.75 -13.53
C ALA A 73 -18.51 -11.21 -14.62
N THR A 74 -19.82 -11.23 -14.38
CA THR A 74 -20.83 -10.68 -15.31
C THR A 74 -20.65 -9.18 -15.51
N SER A 75 -20.40 -8.42 -14.43
CA SER A 75 -20.08 -6.98 -14.51
C SER A 75 -18.84 -6.73 -15.36
N GLY A 76 -17.78 -7.51 -15.14
CA GLY A 76 -16.55 -7.43 -15.92
C GLY A 76 -16.77 -7.72 -17.41
N ALA A 77 -17.48 -8.81 -17.72
CA ALA A 77 -17.81 -9.18 -19.10
C ALA A 77 -18.67 -8.11 -19.79
N ALA A 78 -19.68 -7.57 -19.11
CA ALA A 78 -20.51 -6.49 -19.64
C ALA A 78 -19.69 -5.22 -19.92
N CYS A 79 -18.75 -4.87 -19.04
CA CYS A 79 -17.84 -3.76 -19.28
C CYS A 79 -16.89 -4.03 -20.45
N GLY A 80 -16.45 -5.29 -20.65
CA GLY A 80 -15.64 -5.67 -21.81
C GLY A 80 -16.43 -5.51 -23.12
N VAL A 81 -17.72 -5.85 -23.12
CA VAL A 81 -18.62 -5.59 -24.26
C VAL A 81 -18.77 -4.08 -24.50
N ILE A 82 -18.96 -3.28 -23.45
CA ILE A 82 -19.00 -1.81 -23.56
C ILE A 82 -17.70 -1.30 -24.19
N ASP A 83 -16.55 -1.80 -23.77
CA ASP A 83 -15.26 -1.37 -24.29
C ASP A 83 -15.11 -1.72 -25.78
N ILE A 84 -15.39 -2.96 -26.17
CA ILE A 84 -15.28 -3.41 -27.57
C ILE A 84 -16.17 -2.58 -28.51
N PHE A 85 -17.43 -2.34 -28.14
CA PHE A 85 -18.41 -1.73 -29.06
C PHE A 85 -18.55 -0.22 -28.92
N LEU A 86 -18.33 0.34 -27.74
CA LEU A 86 -18.53 1.76 -27.48
C LEU A 86 -17.22 2.53 -27.36
N VAL A 87 -16.17 1.93 -26.80
CA VAL A 87 -14.85 2.57 -26.70
C VAL A 87 -14.04 2.33 -27.98
N GLY A 88 -13.84 1.08 -28.39
CA GLY A 88 -13.17 0.71 -29.63
C GLY A 88 -11.77 1.31 -29.75
N LYS A 89 -11.49 2.00 -30.86
CA LYS A 89 -10.24 2.73 -31.10
C LYS A 89 -10.50 4.21 -31.44
N PRO A 90 -9.48 5.08 -31.40
CA PRO A 90 -9.62 6.46 -31.87
C PRO A 90 -10.23 6.51 -33.29
N GLY A 91 -11.20 7.41 -33.48
CA GLY A 91 -11.93 7.57 -34.75
C GLY A 91 -13.11 6.62 -34.97
N GLU A 92 -13.25 5.55 -34.19
CA GLU A 92 -14.35 4.57 -34.27
C GLU A 92 -15.21 4.52 -33.00
N SER A 93 -15.07 5.49 -32.10
CA SER A 93 -15.59 5.43 -30.73
C SER A 93 -16.88 6.25 -30.53
N PRO A 94 -18.07 5.62 -30.40
CA PRO A 94 -19.29 6.34 -30.07
C PRO A 94 -19.22 7.12 -28.75
N VAL A 95 -18.65 6.53 -27.70
CA VAL A 95 -18.48 7.27 -26.43
C VAL A 95 -17.33 8.25 -26.47
N GLY A 96 -16.39 8.09 -27.41
CA GLY A 96 -15.35 9.08 -27.72
C GLY A 96 -15.93 10.44 -28.11
N GLU A 97 -17.00 10.47 -28.91
CA GLU A 97 -17.69 11.73 -29.27
C GLU A 97 -18.28 12.43 -28.04
N VAL A 98 -18.82 11.66 -27.09
CA VAL A 98 -19.34 12.19 -25.83
C VAL A 98 -18.21 12.79 -25.00
N THR A 99 -17.07 12.09 -24.93
CA THR A 99 -15.87 12.57 -24.24
C THR A 99 -15.33 13.83 -24.88
N ASP A 100 -15.19 13.87 -26.21
CA ASP A 100 -14.73 15.05 -26.95
C ASP A 100 -15.62 16.26 -26.65
N LYS A 101 -16.94 16.12 -26.77
CA LYS A 101 -17.89 17.19 -26.44
C LYS A 101 -17.80 17.64 -24.99
N TRP A 102 -17.52 16.72 -24.06
CA TRP A 102 -17.27 17.08 -22.67
C TRP A 102 -16.04 17.99 -22.54
N PHE A 103 -14.92 17.62 -23.18
CA PHE A 103 -13.70 18.43 -23.20
C PHE A 103 -13.93 19.80 -23.85
N GLU A 104 -14.61 19.85 -25.00
CA GLU A 104 -14.95 21.12 -25.66
C GLU A 104 -15.71 22.07 -24.74
N ASN A 105 -16.72 21.55 -24.04
CA ASN A 105 -17.49 22.32 -23.09
C ASN A 105 -16.63 22.78 -21.89
N ARG A 106 -15.72 21.94 -21.38
CA ARG A 106 -14.81 22.33 -20.30
C ARG A 106 -13.82 23.40 -20.74
N THR A 107 -13.28 23.33 -21.95
CA THR A 107 -12.41 24.37 -22.52
C THR A 107 -13.18 25.69 -22.66
N LYS A 108 -14.43 25.67 -23.14
CA LYS A 108 -15.28 26.87 -23.19
C LYS A 108 -15.59 27.45 -21.81
N ASP A 109 -15.94 26.60 -20.84
CA ASP A 109 -16.20 27.03 -19.47
C ASP A 109 -14.96 27.68 -18.84
N PHE A 110 -13.77 27.10 -19.05
CA PHE A 110 -12.51 27.69 -18.60
C PHE A 110 -12.19 29.01 -19.31
N ALA A 111 -12.46 29.10 -20.62
CA ALA A 111 -12.33 30.36 -21.36
C ALA A 111 -13.24 31.46 -20.79
N LYS A 112 -14.50 31.12 -20.44
CA LYS A 112 -15.44 32.05 -19.79
C LYS A 112 -14.92 32.53 -18.44
N LEU A 113 -14.40 31.63 -17.60
CA LEU A 113 -13.72 31.99 -16.34
C LEU A 113 -12.52 32.90 -16.59
N CYS A 114 -11.88 32.78 -17.75
CA CYS A 114 -10.79 33.61 -18.19
C CYS A 114 -11.21 34.90 -18.91
N GLY A 115 -12.49 35.29 -18.87
CA GLY A 115 -12.99 36.53 -19.47
C GLY A 115 -13.19 36.47 -20.98
N TRP A 116 -13.35 35.27 -21.54
CA TRP A 116 -13.81 35.11 -22.91
C TRP A 116 -15.30 35.47 -23.00
N ASP A 117 -15.62 36.42 -23.87
CA ASP A 117 -17.00 36.84 -24.12
C ASP A 117 -17.61 36.00 -25.25
N ASP A 118 -18.70 35.32 -24.93
CA ASP A 118 -19.37 34.32 -25.77
C ASP A 118 -20.43 34.98 -26.67
N LYS A 119 -20.05 36.06 -27.38
CA LYS A 119 -20.97 36.74 -28.30
C LYS A 119 -21.40 35.76 -29.40
N ASP A 120 -22.71 35.55 -29.50
CA ASP A 120 -23.40 34.68 -30.47
C ASP A 120 -23.03 33.19 -30.42
N GLY A 121 -22.78 32.62 -29.22
CA GLY A 121 -22.50 31.19 -29.08
C GLY A 121 -21.17 30.81 -29.73
N GLY A 122 -20.14 31.58 -29.38
CA GLY A 122 -18.79 31.54 -29.89
C GLY A 122 -18.24 30.13 -30.10
N SER A 123 -17.57 29.97 -31.24
CA SER A 123 -16.95 28.71 -31.64
C SER A 123 -15.90 28.22 -30.63
N LEU A 124 -15.67 26.90 -30.59
CA LEU A 124 -14.54 26.34 -29.86
C LEU A 124 -13.21 26.99 -30.27
N SER A 125 -13.02 27.24 -31.57
CA SER A 125 -11.82 27.93 -32.09
C SER A 125 -11.61 29.31 -31.47
N SER A 126 -12.67 30.10 -31.26
CA SER A 126 -12.55 31.41 -30.61
C SER A 126 -12.19 31.31 -29.12
N ALA A 127 -12.73 30.31 -28.41
CA ALA A 127 -12.38 30.05 -27.02
C ALA A 127 -10.90 29.63 -26.89
N ILE A 128 -10.45 28.70 -27.74
CA ILE A 128 -9.04 28.26 -27.81
C ILE A 128 -8.12 29.45 -28.09
N LYS A 129 -8.41 30.25 -29.12
CA LYS A 129 -7.60 31.43 -29.46
C LYS A 129 -7.54 32.47 -28.33
N HIS A 130 -8.61 32.62 -27.55
CA HIS A 130 -8.61 33.50 -26.38
C HIS A 130 -7.64 32.98 -25.31
N LEU A 131 -7.69 31.68 -25.04
CA LEU A 131 -6.82 31.02 -24.08
C LEU A 131 -5.35 31.02 -24.53
N GLU A 132 -5.05 30.66 -25.77
CA GLU A 132 -3.68 30.70 -26.35
C GLU A 132 -3.06 32.10 -26.22
N LYS A 133 -3.85 33.17 -26.44
CA LYS A 133 -3.38 34.56 -26.28
C LYS A 133 -3.17 34.95 -24.82
N LYS A 134 -4.05 34.48 -23.92
CA LYS A 134 -3.98 34.82 -22.50
C LYS A 134 -2.84 34.10 -21.80
N PHE A 135 -2.64 32.83 -22.15
CA PHE A 135 -1.64 31.92 -21.61
C PHE A 135 -0.57 31.64 -22.67
N LYS A 136 0.10 32.72 -23.10
CA LYS A 136 1.17 32.65 -24.08
C LYS A 136 2.36 31.88 -23.49
N ILE A 137 3.02 31.09 -24.32
CA ILE A 137 4.19 30.27 -24.00
C ILE A 137 5.22 30.37 -25.14
N PRO A 138 6.51 30.14 -24.88
CA PRO A 138 7.55 30.24 -25.91
C PRO A 138 7.78 28.94 -26.69
N TYR A 139 7.13 27.83 -26.32
CA TYR A 139 7.43 26.48 -26.82
C TYR A 139 6.32 25.88 -27.72
N ASP A 140 5.40 26.70 -28.25
CA ASP A 140 4.30 26.31 -29.14
C ASP A 140 4.69 26.29 -30.63
N GLN A 141 5.90 25.82 -30.97
CA GLN A 141 6.33 25.75 -32.37
C GLN A 141 5.56 24.66 -33.13
N ARG A 142 4.90 25.05 -34.22
CA ARG A 142 4.07 24.14 -35.05
C ARG A 142 4.80 23.59 -36.28
N GLY A 143 6.02 24.06 -36.54
CA GLY A 143 6.84 23.65 -37.69
C GLY A 143 6.37 24.20 -39.05
N ALA A 144 5.47 25.19 -39.07
CA ALA A 144 4.98 25.83 -40.29
C ALA A 144 5.72 27.15 -40.54
N GLY A 145 6.89 27.09 -41.20
CA GLY A 145 7.69 28.26 -41.55
C GLY A 145 8.84 28.61 -40.59
N ASP A 146 9.00 27.85 -39.51
CA ASP A 146 10.06 28.06 -38.51
C ASP A 146 11.25 27.12 -38.75
N ALA A 147 12.46 27.50 -38.29
CA ALA A 147 13.69 26.68 -38.39
C ALA A 147 13.51 25.26 -37.83
N ALA A 148 12.56 25.10 -36.90
CA ALA A 148 12.15 23.86 -36.27
C ALA A 148 11.59 22.78 -37.23
N SER A 149 11.03 23.17 -38.38
CA SER A 149 10.43 22.25 -39.37
C SER A 149 11.47 21.32 -40.01
N MET A 150 12.62 21.88 -40.39
CA MET A 150 13.68 21.15 -41.11
C MET A 150 14.57 20.32 -40.18
N ILE A 151 14.73 20.74 -38.91
CA ILE A 151 15.66 20.13 -37.96
C ILE A 151 14.97 19.06 -37.10
N PHE A 152 13.67 19.21 -36.78
CA PHE A 152 13.00 18.38 -35.77
C PHE A 152 11.81 17.56 -36.30
N ASP A 153 11.52 17.58 -37.61
CA ASP A 153 10.33 16.96 -38.22
C ASP A 153 9.04 17.32 -37.44
N LEU A 154 8.91 18.60 -37.10
CA LEU A 154 7.76 19.13 -36.37
C LEU A 154 6.66 19.52 -37.35
N ASN A 155 5.43 19.13 -37.01
CA ASN A 155 4.24 19.50 -37.75
C ASN A 155 3.03 19.60 -36.79
N PRO A 156 1.90 20.17 -37.25
CA PRO A 156 0.72 20.32 -36.41
C PRO A 156 0.15 18.99 -35.86
N LYS A 157 0.52 17.84 -36.42
CA LYS A 157 0.08 16.52 -35.96
C LYS A 157 0.94 15.90 -34.85
N ASN A 158 2.15 16.41 -34.61
CA ASN A 158 3.06 15.79 -33.63
C ASN A 158 3.65 16.76 -32.59
N HIS A 159 3.55 18.07 -32.78
CA HIS A 159 4.25 19.02 -31.93
C HIS A 159 3.86 18.95 -30.44
N HIS A 160 2.57 18.79 -30.08
CA HIS A 160 2.21 18.62 -28.67
C HIS A 160 2.81 17.35 -28.04
N PHE A 161 3.03 16.29 -28.84
CA PHE A 161 3.68 15.08 -28.36
C PHE A 161 5.18 15.27 -28.23
N LYS A 162 5.85 15.78 -29.27
CA LYS A 162 7.30 15.96 -29.29
C LYS A 162 7.77 17.02 -28.30
N SER A 163 7.03 18.11 -28.12
CA SER A 163 7.37 19.17 -27.16
C SER A 163 7.03 18.72 -25.74
N LEU A 164 8.06 18.60 -24.90
CA LEU A 164 7.92 18.09 -23.52
C LEU A 164 6.97 18.95 -22.70
N ALA A 165 6.99 20.26 -22.93
CA ALA A 165 6.19 21.20 -22.17
C ALA A 165 4.67 21.09 -22.42
N HIS A 166 4.23 20.46 -23.54
CA HIS A 166 2.82 20.14 -23.80
C HIS A 166 2.42 18.75 -23.25
N ASN A 167 3.35 17.97 -22.71
CA ASN A 167 3.05 16.68 -22.12
C ASN A 167 2.42 16.87 -20.71
N PRO A 168 1.25 16.28 -20.42
CA PRO A 168 0.58 16.43 -19.12
C PRO A 168 1.22 15.54 -18.04
N THR A 169 2.51 15.74 -17.79
CA THR A 169 3.33 15.00 -16.80
C THR A 169 4.02 15.98 -15.86
N LEU A 170 4.53 15.49 -14.72
CA LEU A 170 5.32 16.32 -13.81
C LEU A 170 6.61 16.84 -14.48
N LEU A 171 7.21 16.03 -15.35
CA LEU A 171 8.39 16.43 -16.10
C LEU A 171 8.02 17.45 -17.19
N GLY A 172 6.88 17.30 -17.85
CA GLY A 172 6.35 18.30 -18.78
C GLY A 172 6.09 19.65 -18.10
N LEU A 173 5.52 19.66 -16.90
CA LEU A 173 5.41 20.88 -16.08
C LEU A 173 6.78 21.48 -15.76
N PHE A 174 7.76 20.66 -15.38
CA PHE A 174 9.13 21.12 -15.12
C PHE A 174 9.75 21.80 -16.35
N PHE A 175 9.70 21.14 -17.52
CA PHE A 175 10.24 21.70 -18.76
C PHE A 175 9.47 22.94 -19.21
N SER A 176 8.15 22.97 -19.04
CA SER A 176 7.35 24.17 -19.29
C SER A 176 7.78 25.38 -18.46
N ILE A 177 8.06 25.19 -17.17
CA ILE A 177 8.55 26.27 -16.32
C ILE A 177 9.96 26.68 -16.77
N LEU A 178 10.86 25.71 -16.98
CA LEU A 178 12.23 25.96 -17.43
C LEU A 178 12.25 26.76 -18.75
N ASP A 179 11.46 26.32 -19.72
CA ASP A 179 11.38 26.92 -21.05
C ASP A 179 10.82 28.34 -21.04
N GLN A 180 9.89 28.64 -20.13
CA GLN A 180 9.42 30.02 -19.92
C GLN A 180 10.47 30.92 -19.26
N PHE A 181 11.29 30.38 -18.35
CA PHE A 181 12.37 31.16 -17.73
C PHE A 181 13.53 31.43 -18.71
N SER A 182 13.83 30.46 -19.57
CA SER A 182 14.98 30.48 -20.47
C SER A 182 14.64 30.93 -21.89
N ASN A 183 13.36 31.11 -22.22
CA ASN A 183 12.88 31.33 -23.58
C ASN A 183 13.39 30.26 -24.56
N THR A 184 13.25 29.00 -24.15
CA THR A 184 13.68 27.81 -24.88
C THR A 184 12.50 26.90 -25.20
N SER A 185 12.75 25.82 -25.95
CA SER A 185 11.77 24.76 -26.18
C SER A 185 12.47 23.41 -26.25
N HIS A 186 12.11 22.48 -25.35
CA HIS A 186 12.67 21.13 -25.31
C HIS A 186 11.78 20.11 -26.02
N PHE A 187 12.39 19.33 -26.92
CA PHE A 187 11.70 18.32 -27.73
C PHE A 187 12.31 16.92 -27.54
N VAL A 188 11.48 15.90 -27.69
CA VAL A 188 11.90 14.51 -27.89
C VAL A 188 11.59 14.09 -29.31
N SER A 189 12.61 13.66 -30.05
CA SER A 189 12.47 13.15 -31.42
C SER A 189 13.56 12.13 -31.72
N GLY A 190 13.22 10.99 -32.34
CA GLY A 190 14.20 9.96 -32.70
C GLY A 190 14.94 9.32 -31.53
N GLY A 191 14.39 9.40 -30.31
CA GLY A 191 15.06 8.94 -29.10
C GLY A 191 16.07 9.92 -28.51
N GLU A 192 16.09 11.16 -28.98
CA GLU A 192 17.00 12.20 -28.51
C GLU A 192 16.24 13.35 -27.86
N LEU A 193 16.85 13.93 -26.81
CA LEU A 193 16.41 15.18 -26.21
C LEU A 193 17.09 16.35 -26.93
N ILE A 194 16.27 17.22 -27.49
CA ILE A 194 16.72 18.31 -28.37
C ILE A 194 16.28 19.65 -27.77
N LEU A 195 17.15 20.64 -27.81
CA LEU A 195 16.92 22.00 -27.32
C LEU A 195 16.86 22.98 -28.49
N LEU A 196 15.80 23.78 -28.54
CA LEU A 196 15.74 25.00 -29.35
C LEU A 196 16.01 26.21 -28.46
N GLU A 197 17.11 26.90 -28.72
CA GLU A 197 17.43 28.20 -28.12
C GLU A 197 16.67 29.33 -28.81
N GLU A 198 16.33 30.39 -28.06
CA GLU A 198 15.55 31.54 -28.54
C GLU A 198 14.22 31.16 -29.21
N ALA A 199 13.39 30.43 -28.47
CA ALA A 199 12.19 29.79 -28.99
C ALA A 199 11.09 30.78 -29.46
N ASP A 200 10.94 31.93 -28.79
CA ASP A 200 10.12 33.08 -29.24
C ASP A 200 10.79 34.41 -28.84
N GLY A 201 11.33 35.15 -29.81
CA GLY A 201 11.98 36.45 -29.57
C GLY A 201 11.07 37.54 -28.98
N SER A 202 9.75 37.32 -28.92
CA SER A 202 8.76 38.23 -28.36
C SER A 202 8.17 37.77 -27.02
N PHE A 203 8.61 36.61 -26.49
CA PHE A 203 8.11 36.08 -25.25
C PHE A 203 8.80 36.70 -24.04
N GLU A 204 8.01 37.11 -23.04
CA GLU A 204 8.50 37.55 -21.75
C GLU A 204 7.67 36.93 -20.64
N LEU A 205 8.34 36.19 -19.73
CA LEU A 205 7.71 35.64 -18.55
C LEU A 205 7.39 36.76 -17.54
N ARG A 206 6.09 37.00 -17.34
CA ARG A 206 5.57 37.99 -16.41
C ARG A 206 5.87 37.65 -14.95
N GLY A 207 6.09 38.68 -14.13
CA GLY A 207 6.33 38.57 -12.70
C GLY A 207 7.50 39.45 -12.24
N ASN A 208 7.36 40.10 -11.09
CA ASN A 208 8.35 41.06 -10.58
C ASN A 208 9.47 40.39 -9.77
N ASN A 209 9.32 39.11 -9.43
CA ASN A 209 10.29 38.32 -8.65
C ASN A 209 10.17 36.82 -8.99
N VAL A 210 11.09 36.00 -8.50
CA VAL A 210 11.12 34.56 -8.80
C VAL A 210 9.81 33.85 -8.40
N PRO A 211 9.26 34.01 -7.17
CA PRO A 211 7.99 33.36 -6.81
C PRO A 211 6.81 33.73 -7.71
N SER A 212 6.68 35.01 -8.07
CA SER A 212 5.61 35.46 -8.99
C SER A 212 5.81 34.93 -10.41
N LYS A 213 7.05 34.88 -10.91
CA LYS A 213 7.37 34.25 -12.20
C LYS A 213 7.06 32.76 -12.22
N LEU A 214 7.36 32.03 -11.14
CA LEU A 214 7.00 30.61 -11.00
C LEU A 214 5.48 30.41 -11.05
N PHE A 215 4.72 31.22 -10.31
CA PHE A 215 3.25 31.17 -10.36
C PHE A 215 2.72 31.49 -11.76
N CYS A 216 3.23 32.53 -12.41
CA CYS A 216 2.84 32.88 -13.78
C CYS A 216 3.19 31.77 -14.77
N ALA A 217 4.36 31.15 -14.66
CA ALA A 217 4.78 30.05 -15.52
C ALA A 217 3.87 28.82 -15.37
N PHE A 218 3.50 28.48 -14.13
CA PHE A 218 2.52 27.44 -13.85
C PHE A 218 1.14 27.77 -14.42
N ALA A 219 0.64 29.00 -14.22
CA ALA A 219 -0.66 29.44 -14.72
C ALA A 219 -0.71 29.44 -16.26
N ASN A 220 0.36 29.89 -16.92
CA ASN A 220 0.51 29.82 -18.37
C ASN A 220 0.45 28.38 -18.86
N TRP A 221 1.24 27.49 -18.27
CA TRP A 221 1.24 26.07 -18.63
C TRP A 221 -0.14 25.43 -18.50
N PHE A 222 -0.77 25.60 -17.33
CA PHE A 222 -2.07 25.02 -17.05
C PHE A 222 -3.14 25.54 -18.01
N GLY A 223 -3.17 26.86 -18.23
CA GLY A 223 -4.12 27.48 -19.13
C GLY A 223 -3.91 27.11 -20.61
N HIS A 224 -2.65 26.97 -21.04
CA HIS A 224 -2.31 26.55 -22.39
C HIS A 224 -2.63 25.08 -22.66
N LEU A 225 -2.36 24.18 -21.70
CA LEU A 225 -2.79 22.78 -21.84
C LEU A 225 -4.31 22.65 -22.00
N ILE A 226 -5.10 23.47 -21.29
CA ILE A 226 -6.58 23.44 -21.43
C ILE A 226 -7.04 23.91 -22.82
N SER A 227 -6.31 24.84 -23.47
CA SER A 227 -6.62 25.21 -24.85
C SER A 227 -6.31 24.09 -25.83
N ASP A 228 -5.20 23.38 -25.63
CA ASP A 228 -4.77 22.29 -26.51
C ASP A 228 -5.60 21.02 -26.34
N MET A 229 -6.19 20.81 -25.17
CA MET A 229 -6.89 19.59 -24.77
C MET A 229 -8.05 19.22 -25.70
N SER A 230 -8.80 20.21 -26.20
CA SER A 230 -9.94 19.99 -27.10
C SER A 230 -9.56 19.84 -28.57
N GLY A 231 -8.29 20.10 -28.92
CA GLY A 231 -7.82 20.14 -30.30
C GLY A 231 -8.42 21.30 -31.11
N SER A 232 -7.67 21.76 -32.10
CA SER A 232 -8.15 22.86 -32.94
C SER A 232 -9.23 22.43 -33.93
N SER A 233 -10.41 23.05 -33.84
CA SER A 233 -11.54 22.82 -34.76
C SER A 233 -11.29 23.35 -36.18
N SER A 234 -10.20 24.09 -36.42
CA SER A 234 -9.82 24.55 -37.78
C SER A 234 -8.97 23.54 -38.53
N SER A 235 -8.56 22.44 -37.88
CA SER A 235 -7.85 21.34 -38.53
C SER A 235 -8.83 20.42 -39.26
N LYS A 236 -8.37 19.69 -40.29
CA LYS A 236 -9.18 18.66 -40.94
C LYS A 236 -9.34 17.47 -39.98
N GLY A 237 -10.55 17.23 -39.47
CA GLY A 237 -10.88 16.13 -38.57
C GLY A 237 -11.01 16.54 -37.10
N ARG A 238 -10.77 15.60 -36.18
CA ARG A 238 -10.95 15.73 -34.71
C ARG A 238 -9.98 16.72 -34.02
N GLY A 239 -8.96 17.19 -34.74
CA GLY A 239 -7.85 17.98 -34.20
C GLY A 239 -6.97 17.21 -33.22
N MET A 240 -5.74 17.68 -33.02
CA MET A 240 -4.80 17.06 -32.08
C MET A 240 -5.03 17.61 -30.68
N GLY A 241 -5.42 16.75 -29.74
CA GLY A 241 -5.45 17.09 -28.32
C GLY A 241 -4.06 17.11 -27.70
N ILE A 242 -3.99 17.31 -26.39
CA ILE A 242 -2.76 17.04 -25.63
C ILE A 242 -2.48 15.52 -25.59
N PRO A 243 -1.21 15.10 -25.57
CA PRO A 243 -0.85 13.69 -25.45
C PRO A 243 -1.51 13.00 -24.25
N SER A 244 -1.74 11.70 -24.38
CA SER A 244 -2.18 10.87 -23.25
C SER A 244 -1.15 10.93 -22.11
N PRO A 245 -1.56 11.25 -20.87
CA PRO A 245 -0.66 11.24 -19.70
C PRO A 245 0.20 9.99 -19.54
N LEU A 246 -0.34 8.80 -19.83
CA LEU A 246 0.43 7.54 -19.73
C LEU A 246 1.45 7.41 -20.86
N TRP A 247 1.09 7.75 -22.09
CA TRP A 247 1.98 7.60 -23.24
C TRP A 247 3.05 8.70 -23.32
N SER A 248 2.80 9.86 -22.71
CA SER A 248 3.81 10.92 -22.53
C SER A 248 5.01 10.48 -21.71
N TRP A 249 4.87 9.49 -20.82
CA TRP A 249 6.02 8.97 -20.06
C TRP A 249 7.12 8.39 -20.95
N THR A 250 6.82 8.01 -22.19
CA THR A 250 7.84 7.57 -23.14
C THR A 250 8.84 8.70 -23.46
N ASN A 251 8.37 9.94 -23.58
CA ASN A 251 9.23 11.12 -23.70
C ASN A 251 9.97 11.38 -22.39
N ASP A 252 9.29 11.22 -21.24
CA ASP A 252 9.91 11.44 -19.94
C ASP A 252 11.10 10.49 -19.71
N ILE A 253 10.94 9.21 -20.07
CA ILE A 253 12.02 8.21 -19.98
C ILE A 253 13.22 8.61 -20.84
N ILE A 254 12.98 9.03 -22.08
CA ILE A 254 14.06 9.50 -22.98
C ILE A 254 14.75 10.72 -22.37
N ALA A 255 13.99 11.73 -21.97
CA ALA A 255 14.53 12.97 -21.42
C ALA A 255 15.36 12.72 -20.14
N ILE A 256 14.85 11.88 -19.23
CA ILE A 256 15.56 11.50 -18.00
C ILE A 256 16.86 10.79 -18.35
N LYS A 257 16.80 9.72 -19.16
CA LYS A 257 17.98 8.93 -19.55
C LYS A 257 19.05 9.81 -20.20
N SER A 258 18.66 10.68 -21.13
CA SER A 258 19.56 11.64 -21.78
C SER A 258 20.21 12.60 -20.78
N LYS A 259 19.48 13.10 -19.77
CA LYS A 259 20.03 14.03 -18.77
C LYS A 259 20.91 13.37 -17.72
N ILE A 260 20.69 12.11 -17.37
CA ILE A 260 21.50 11.36 -16.40
C ILE A 260 22.58 10.48 -17.05
N ASN A 261 22.86 10.68 -18.35
CA ASN A 261 23.84 9.94 -19.14
C ASN A 261 23.64 8.41 -19.14
N ILE A 262 22.39 7.95 -19.08
CA ILE A 262 22.05 6.55 -19.34
C ILE A 262 21.73 6.39 -20.83
N PRO A 263 22.31 5.40 -21.54
CA PRO A 263 21.99 5.16 -22.94
C PRO A 263 20.49 4.91 -23.17
N VAL A 264 19.91 5.62 -24.12
CA VAL A 264 18.56 5.34 -24.63
C VAL A 264 18.64 4.07 -25.47
N LEU A 265 17.94 3.03 -25.01
CA LEU A 265 17.94 1.71 -25.64
C LEU A 265 17.00 1.70 -26.84
N GLU A 266 17.20 0.73 -27.73
CA GLU A 266 16.31 0.52 -28.89
C GLU A 266 14.85 0.32 -28.47
N PHE A 267 14.62 -0.39 -27.38
CA PHE A 267 13.29 -0.56 -26.80
C PHE A 267 12.63 0.79 -26.43
N ASP A 268 13.37 1.72 -25.84
CA ASP A 268 12.83 3.03 -25.46
C ASP A 268 12.37 3.81 -26.71
N LYS A 269 13.18 3.75 -27.78
CA LYS A 269 12.88 4.38 -29.07
C LYS A 269 11.66 3.75 -29.72
N THR A 270 11.60 2.43 -29.82
CA THR A 270 10.47 1.71 -30.40
C THR A 270 9.16 2.02 -29.68
N VAL A 271 9.17 2.06 -28.34
CA VAL A 271 7.98 2.36 -27.55
C VAL A 271 7.57 3.84 -27.70
N ASN A 272 8.52 4.77 -27.76
CA ASN A 272 8.23 6.17 -28.03
C ASN A 272 7.67 6.42 -29.45
N GLU A 273 8.22 5.72 -30.45
CA GLU A 273 7.70 5.77 -31.82
C GLU A 273 6.29 5.20 -31.93
N LEU A 274 6.01 4.08 -31.24
CA LEU A 274 4.66 3.53 -31.11
C LEU A 274 3.71 4.55 -30.47
N ALA A 275 4.12 5.18 -29.36
CA ALA A 275 3.34 6.21 -28.68
C ALA A 275 3.02 7.41 -29.59
N LEU A 276 4.02 7.87 -30.36
CA LEU A 276 3.84 8.91 -31.36
C LEU A 276 2.91 8.47 -32.50
N GLN A 277 3.00 7.21 -32.94
CA GLN A 277 2.15 6.66 -34.00
C GLN A 277 0.69 6.63 -33.56
N ILE A 278 0.38 6.05 -32.39
CA ILE A 278 -1.01 5.99 -31.90
C ILE A 278 -1.55 7.38 -31.57
N TYR A 279 -0.70 8.30 -31.09
CA TYR A 279 -1.09 9.68 -30.86
C TYR A 279 -1.55 10.37 -32.15
N LYS A 280 -0.82 10.17 -33.26
CA LYS A 280 -1.19 10.70 -34.59
C LYS A 280 -2.52 10.15 -35.11
N GLU A 281 -2.91 8.94 -34.70
CA GLU A 281 -4.21 8.32 -34.99
C GLU A 281 -5.33 8.84 -34.06
N GLY A 282 -5.01 9.69 -33.08
CA GLY A 282 -5.98 10.32 -32.17
C GLY A 282 -6.01 9.71 -30.77
N TYR A 283 -5.04 8.88 -30.40
CA TYR A 283 -4.88 8.43 -29.01
C TYR A 283 -4.29 9.56 -28.14
N ASP A 284 -5.15 10.49 -27.77
CA ASP A 284 -4.83 11.65 -26.94
C ASP A 284 -5.49 11.54 -25.55
N ALA A 285 -5.31 12.55 -24.70
CA ALA A 285 -5.89 12.55 -23.36
C ALA A 285 -7.43 12.38 -23.35
N ARG A 286 -8.12 12.82 -24.41
CA ARG A 286 -9.56 12.67 -24.55
C ARG A 286 -9.93 11.21 -24.75
N PHE A 287 -9.26 10.52 -25.67
CA PHE A 287 -9.51 9.09 -25.89
C PHE A 287 -9.12 8.25 -24.67
N GLN A 288 -8.03 8.58 -23.99
CA GLN A 288 -7.69 7.92 -22.73
C GLN A 288 -8.77 8.11 -21.65
N ALA A 289 -9.41 9.28 -21.58
CA ALA A 289 -10.54 9.49 -20.69
C ALA A 289 -11.77 8.64 -21.10
N THR A 290 -11.97 8.39 -22.39
CA THR A 290 -12.99 7.44 -22.89
C THR A 290 -12.75 6.03 -22.36
N GLN A 291 -11.49 5.55 -22.34
CA GLN A 291 -11.13 4.24 -21.78
C GLN A 291 -11.42 4.11 -20.27
N VAL A 292 -11.46 5.23 -19.53
CA VAL A 292 -11.80 5.21 -18.08
C VAL A 292 -13.27 4.83 -17.86
N ILE A 293 -14.16 5.10 -18.82
CA ILE A 293 -15.62 4.92 -18.67
C ILE A 293 -16.00 3.48 -18.28
N PRO A 294 -15.65 2.42 -19.03
CA PRO A 294 -16.00 1.04 -18.66
C PRO A 294 -15.36 0.62 -17.33
N VAL A 295 -14.14 1.06 -17.04
CA VAL A 295 -13.45 0.77 -15.77
C VAL A 295 -14.23 1.35 -14.59
N PHE A 296 -14.68 2.61 -14.72
CA PHE A 296 -15.49 3.28 -13.71
C PHE A 296 -16.87 2.62 -13.53
N ILE A 297 -17.54 2.26 -14.62
CA ILE A 297 -18.83 1.54 -14.57
C ILE A 297 -18.65 0.22 -13.82
N ASN A 298 -17.58 -0.54 -14.11
CA ASN A 298 -17.30 -1.80 -13.44
C ASN A 298 -17.12 -1.62 -11.92
N GLU A 299 -16.38 -0.59 -11.51
CA GLU A 299 -16.20 -0.20 -10.10
C GLU A 299 -17.52 0.12 -9.41
N MET A 300 -18.41 0.86 -10.08
CA MET A 300 -19.71 1.26 -9.53
C MET A 300 -20.69 0.10 -9.43
N LEU A 301 -20.81 -0.71 -10.48
CA LEU A 301 -21.73 -1.85 -10.51
C LEU A 301 -21.37 -2.89 -9.46
N VAL A 302 -20.09 -3.25 -9.33
CA VAL A 302 -19.64 -4.22 -8.33
C VAL A 302 -19.94 -3.73 -6.91
N ARG A 303 -19.65 -2.45 -6.61
CA ARG A 303 -19.94 -1.87 -5.30
C ARG A 303 -21.43 -1.80 -5.00
N LEU A 304 -22.23 -1.42 -5.98
CA LEU A 304 -23.67 -1.37 -5.85
C LEU A 304 -24.25 -2.76 -5.57
N ILE A 305 -23.85 -3.77 -6.34
CA ILE A 305 -24.25 -5.16 -6.15
C ILE A 305 -23.87 -5.65 -4.75
N TYR A 306 -22.62 -5.43 -4.35
CA TYR A 306 -22.13 -5.80 -3.03
C TYR A 306 -22.99 -5.15 -1.92
N SER A 307 -23.19 -3.83 -1.99
CA SER A 307 -23.97 -3.08 -1.01
C SER A 307 -25.41 -3.59 -0.91
N ILE A 308 -26.09 -3.82 -2.04
CA ILE A 308 -27.47 -4.34 -2.05
C ILE A 308 -27.54 -5.71 -1.38
N ARG A 309 -26.61 -6.60 -1.70
CA ARG A 309 -26.59 -7.96 -1.13
C ARG A 309 -26.31 -7.96 0.36
N ARG A 310 -25.37 -7.13 0.83
CA ARG A 310 -25.08 -7.00 2.25
C ARG A 310 -26.23 -6.32 3.01
N LEU A 311 -26.90 -5.35 2.40
CA LEU A 311 -28.09 -4.71 2.95
C LEU A 311 -29.22 -5.72 3.16
N MET A 312 -29.49 -6.58 2.16
CA MET A 312 -30.47 -7.66 2.29
C MET A 312 -30.10 -8.63 3.41
N LYS A 313 -28.83 -9.05 3.49
CA LYS A 313 -28.34 -9.95 4.54
C LYS A 313 -28.47 -9.31 5.94
N TYR A 314 -28.18 -8.02 6.06
CA TYR A 314 -28.34 -7.27 7.30
C TYR A 314 -29.79 -7.29 7.79
N PHE A 315 -30.76 -6.96 6.92
CA PHE A 315 -32.17 -6.97 7.33
C PHE A 315 -32.75 -8.37 7.55
N ALA A 316 -32.19 -9.40 6.92
CA ALA A 316 -32.59 -10.79 7.14
C ALA A 316 -32.07 -11.36 8.46
N ASN A 317 -30.85 -10.98 8.87
CA ASN A 317 -30.15 -11.61 9.99
C ASN A 317 -30.13 -10.78 11.28
N THR A 318 -30.43 -9.48 11.22
CA THR A 318 -30.41 -8.60 12.39
C THR A 318 -31.83 -8.37 12.92
N ASN A 319 -32.03 -8.66 14.21
CA ASN A 319 -33.29 -8.40 14.93
C ASN A 319 -33.68 -6.92 14.85
N LYS A 320 -34.99 -6.62 14.82
CA LYS A 320 -35.46 -5.23 14.66
C LYS A 320 -34.90 -4.26 15.70
N GLU A 321 -34.73 -4.73 16.93
CA GLU A 321 -34.29 -3.94 18.09
C GLU A 321 -32.79 -3.61 18.04
N GLU A 322 -31.99 -4.45 17.38
CA GLU A 322 -30.53 -4.27 17.23
C GLU A 322 -30.17 -3.42 16.01
N ARG A 323 -31.17 -3.05 15.19
CA ARG A 323 -30.91 -2.31 13.96
C ARG A 323 -30.50 -0.88 14.25
N SER A 324 -29.37 -0.48 13.69
CA SER A 324 -28.85 0.89 13.76
C SER A 324 -28.11 1.23 12.47
N PHE A 325 -28.06 2.52 12.15
CA PHE A 325 -27.33 3.00 10.98
C PHE A 325 -25.83 2.65 11.06
N VAL A 326 -25.24 2.74 12.25
CA VAL A 326 -23.83 2.41 12.48
C VAL A 326 -23.54 0.94 12.13
N LEU A 327 -24.39 0.03 12.61
CA LEU A 327 -24.24 -1.40 12.34
C LEU A 327 -24.50 -1.73 10.86
N LEU A 328 -25.47 -1.06 10.23
CA LEU A 328 -25.76 -1.18 8.81
C LEU A 328 -24.54 -0.75 7.97
N TRP A 329 -23.97 0.42 8.25
CA TRP A 329 -22.81 0.92 7.52
C TRP A 329 -21.60 -0.01 7.68
N LYS A 330 -21.29 -0.41 8.92
CA LYS A 330 -20.20 -1.36 9.22
C LYS A 330 -20.36 -2.69 8.47
N SER A 331 -21.61 -3.13 8.25
CA SER A 331 -21.91 -4.38 7.56
C SER A 331 -21.92 -4.26 6.04
N CYS A 332 -22.23 -3.07 5.50
CA CYS A 332 -22.55 -2.89 4.08
C CYS A 332 -21.56 -2.02 3.30
N GLU A 333 -20.59 -1.36 3.96
CA GLU A 333 -19.74 -0.39 3.27
C GLU A 333 -18.92 -1.01 2.11
N PRO A 334 -18.99 -0.44 0.90
CA PRO A 334 -18.41 -1.04 -0.31
C PRO A 334 -16.97 -0.58 -0.60
N PHE A 335 -16.21 -0.18 0.43
CA PHE A 335 -14.88 0.42 0.23
C PHE A 335 -13.75 -0.41 0.84
N SER A 336 -13.83 -0.73 2.12
CA SER A 336 -12.68 -1.33 2.83
C SER A 336 -12.75 -2.86 2.90
N ASN A 337 -13.93 -3.44 2.69
CA ASN A 337 -14.20 -4.87 2.91
C ASN A 337 -13.39 -5.79 1.96
N ALA A 338 -12.85 -6.89 2.48
CA ALA A 338 -12.10 -7.87 1.69
C ALA A 338 -12.95 -8.51 0.57
N THR A 339 -14.26 -8.68 0.78
CA THR A 339 -15.21 -9.20 -0.20
C THR A 339 -15.32 -8.29 -1.43
N VAL A 340 -15.58 -7.00 -1.24
CA VAL A 340 -15.71 -6.08 -2.39
C VAL A 340 -14.40 -5.96 -3.14
N LYS A 341 -13.25 -5.99 -2.44
CA LYS A 341 -11.92 -6.04 -3.08
C LYS A 341 -11.75 -7.28 -3.94
N ARG A 342 -12.11 -8.47 -3.44
CA ARG A 342 -12.09 -9.72 -4.21
C ARG A 342 -13.02 -9.66 -5.42
N MET A 343 -14.25 -9.16 -5.26
CA MET A 343 -15.19 -8.98 -6.37
C MET A 343 -14.63 -8.04 -7.44
N LEU A 344 -14.03 -6.92 -7.05
CA LEU A 344 -13.38 -5.98 -7.99
C LEU A 344 -12.21 -6.63 -8.72
N THR A 345 -11.39 -7.46 -8.04
CA THR A 345 -10.32 -8.24 -8.69
C THR A 345 -10.88 -9.14 -9.79
N ILE A 346 -11.96 -9.87 -9.50
CA ILE A 346 -12.60 -10.78 -10.47
C ILE A 346 -13.23 -10.01 -11.62
N ALA A 347 -13.93 -8.93 -11.32
CA ALA A 347 -14.60 -8.10 -12.33
C ALA A 347 -13.59 -7.45 -13.28
N HIS A 348 -12.50 -6.87 -12.76
CA HIS A 348 -11.46 -6.28 -13.61
C HIS A 348 -10.63 -7.34 -14.35
N GLY A 349 -10.39 -8.50 -13.73
CA GLY A 349 -9.75 -9.62 -14.42
C GLY A 349 -10.58 -10.12 -15.60
N THR A 350 -11.89 -10.26 -15.41
CA THR A 350 -12.81 -10.67 -16.49
C THR A 350 -12.89 -9.61 -17.58
N PHE A 351 -12.98 -8.33 -17.19
CA PHE A 351 -12.93 -7.19 -18.13
C PHE A 351 -11.67 -7.25 -19.00
N CYS A 352 -10.48 -7.34 -18.40
CA CYS A 352 -9.22 -7.41 -19.12
C CYS A 352 -9.10 -8.65 -20.01
N LEU A 353 -9.62 -9.81 -19.58
CA LEU A 353 -9.61 -11.02 -20.41
C LEU A 353 -10.45 -10.85 -21.68
N VAL A 354 -11.62 -10.23 -21.57
CA VAL A 354 -12.49 -9.95 -22.73
C VAL A 354 -11.85 -8.93 -23.66
N ASP A 355 -11.34 -7.82 -23.11
CA ASP A 355 -10.66 -6.76 -23.87
C ASP A 355 -9.42 -7.29 -24.60
N VAL A 356 -8.48 -7.91 -23.89
CA VAL A 356 -7.28 -8.52 -24.51
C VAL A 356 -7.66 -9.56 -25.56
N GLY A 357 -8.73 -10.34 -25.34
CA GLY A 357 -9.26 -11.26 -26.33
C GLY A 357 -9.66 -10.58 -27.64
N ASP A 358 -10.44 -9.50 -27.58
CA ASP A 358 -10.82 -8.72 -28.77
C ASP A 358 -9.60 -8.07 -29.44
N VAL A 359 -8.73 -7.45 -28.64
CA VAL A 359 -7.49 -6.83 -29.11
C VAL A 359 -6.62 -7.79 -29.91
N VAL A 360 -6.45 -9.02 -29.43
CA VAL A 360 -5.69 -10.05 -30.13
C VAL A 360 -6.34 -10.42 -31.45
N VAL A 361 -7.66 -10.66 -31.45
CA VAL A 361 -8.42 -10.99 -32.66
C VAL A 361 -8.34 -9.87 -33.70
N ARG A 362 -8.55 -8.62 -33.30
CA ARG A 362 -8.49 -7.44 -34.17
C ARG A 362 -7.07 -7.15 -34.66
N GLY A 363 -6.06 -7.37 -33.82
CA GLY A 363 -4.65 -7.20 -34.18
C GLY A 363 -4.21 -8.14 -35.30
N PHE A 364 -4.66 -9.39 -35.28
CA PHE A 364 -4.42 -10.34 -36.38
C PHE A 364 -5.28 -10.06 -37.61
N ALA A 365 -6.56 -9.71 -37.42
CA ALA A 365 -7.48 -9.44 -38.53
C ALA A 365 -7.03 -8.25 -39.40
N THR A 366 -6.44 -7.22 -38.78
CA THR A 366 -5.99 -6.01 -39.48
C THR A 366 -4.56 -6.10 -40.01
N GLY A 367 -3.73 -7.00 -39.48
CA GLY A 367 -2.31 -7.13 -39.87
C GLY A 367 -2.04 -8.00 -41.10
N GLY A 368 -3.07 -8.50 -41.80
CA GLY A 368 -2.90 -9.17 -43.10
C GLY A 368 -1.99 -10.41 -43.07
N GLY A 369 -1.90 -11.08 -41.92
CA GLY A 369 -1.03 -12.25 -41.70
C GLY A 369 0.07 -12.03 -40.64
N SER A 370 0.31 -10.79 -40.17
CA SER A 370 1.14 -10.47 -39.01
C SER A 370 0.32 -9.78 -37.91
N PHE A 371 0.89 -9.61 -36.71
CA PHE A 371 0.22 -8.95 -35.60
C PHE A 371 0.43 -7.42 -35.67
N ASN A 372 -0.64 -6.64 -35.85
CA ASN A 372 -0.55 -5.18 -35.89
C ASN A 372 -0.51 -4.58 -34.47
N VAL A 373 0.70 -4.30 -33.99
CA VAL A 373 0.94 -3.74 -32.64
C VAL A 373 0.24 -2.40 -32.42
N ALA A 374 0.29 -1.49 -33.40
CA ALA A 374 -0.32 -0.17 -33.28
C ALA A 374 -1.85 -0.25 -33.15
N GLU A 375 -2.49 -1.08 -33.99
CA GLU A 375 -3.94 -1.32 -33.88
C GLU A 375 -4.30 -1.91 -32.51
N SER A 376 -3.50 -2.85 -32.01
CA SER A 376 -3.75 -3.48 -30.72
C SER A 376 -3.66 -2.50 -29.55
N PHE A 377 -2.63 -1.65 -29.50
CA PHE A 377 -2.50 -0.66 -28.42
C PHE A 377 -3.50 0.49 -28.52
N MET A 378 -4.03 0.79 -29.71
CA MET A 378 -5.13 1.74 -29.86
C MET A 378 -6.45 1.23 -29.27
N ARG A 379 -6.67 -0.09 -29.28
CA ARG A 379 -7.89 -0.71 -28.73
C ARG A 379 -7.76 -1.07 -27.26
N LEU A 380 -6.61 -1.62 -26.87
CA LEU A 380 -6.38 -2.13 -25.51
C LEU A 380 -6.70 -1.08 -24.46
N ASN A 381 -7.57 -1.44 -23.51
CA ASN A 381 -7.91 -0.58 -22.40
C ASN A 381 -6.79 -0.60 -21.34
N ILE A 382 -5.76 0.22 -21.57
CA ILE A 382 -4.59 0.32 -20.69
C ILE A 382 -4.97 0.77 -19.27
N VAL A 383 -6.04 1.56 -19.12
CA VAL A 383 -6.56 1.99 -17.82
C VAL A 383 -7.09 0.79 -17.04
N GLY A 384 -7.84 -0.10 -17.69
CA GLY A 384 -8.36 -1.31 -17.09
C GLY A 384 -7.25 -2.30 -16.71
N VAL A 385 -6.24 -2.48 -17.56
CA VAL A 385 -5.04 -3.28 -17.25
C VAL A 385 -4.34 -2.73 -16.01
N GLY A 386 -4.13 -1.41 -15.94
CA GLY A 386 -3.54 -0.76 -14.77
C GLY A 386 -4.38 -0.97 -13.50
N ARG A 387 -5.71 -0.79 -13.60
CA ARG A 387 -6.61 -0.99 -12.46
C ARG A 387 -6.66 -2.44 -11.99
N PHE A 388 -6.66 -3.41 -12.90
CA PHE A 388 -6.59 -4.83 -12.58
C PHE A 388 -5.28 -5.17 -11.88
N THR A 389 -4.16 -4.61 -12.34
CA THR A 389 -2.84 -4.80 -11.72
C THR A 389 -2.84 -4.33 -10.26
N ILE A 390 -3.45 -3.18 -9.97
CA ILE A 390 -3.62 -2.67 -8.60
C ILE A 390 -4.47 -3.63 -7.75
N SER A 391 -5.57 -4.16 -8.31
CA SER A 391 -6.41 -5.16 -7.62
C SER A 391 -5.63 -6.44 -7.29
N LEU A 392 -4.86 -6.97 -8.25
CA LEU A 392 -4.03 -8.16 -8.05
C LEU A 392 -2.98 -7.94 -6.96
N TYR A 393 -2.27 -6.82 -6.99
CA TYR A 393 -1.32 -6.47 -5.95
C TYR A 393 -1.99 -6.40 -4.57
N GLY A 394 -3.16 -5.75 -4.48
CA GLY A 394 -3.94 -5.67 -3.25
C GLY A 394 -4.47 -7.03 -2.77
N GLU A 395 -4.74 -7.96 -3.68
CA GLU A 395 -5.13 -9.34 -3.38
C GLU A 395 -3.97 -10.12 -2.77
N VAL A 396 -2.81 -10.12 -3.43
CA VAL A 396 -1.60 -10.81 -2.97
C VAL A 396 -1.16 -10.27 -1.62
N LYS A 397 -1.06 -8.94 -1.48
CA LYS A 397 -0.66 -8.30 -0.21
C LYS A 397 -1.60 -8.67 0.94
N ARG A 398 -2.91 -8.75 0.68
CA ARG A 398 -3.90 -9.15 1.70
C ARG A 398 -3.74 -10.61 2.08
N GLU A 399 -3.53 -11.48 1.10
CA GLU A 399 -3.30 -12.90 1.33
C GLU A 399 -2.04 -13.13 2.18
N THR A 400 -0.93 -12.47 1.87
CA THR A 400 0.30 -12.56 2.68
C THR A 400 0.08 -12.14 4.13
N LYS A 401 -0.63 -11.01 4.36
CA LYS A 401 -0.97 -10.56 5.71
C LYS A 401 -1.88 -11.55 6.44
N ARG A 402 -2.83 -12.16 5.73
CA ARG A 402 -3.75 -13.14 6.29
C ARG A 402 -3.00 -14.39 6.75
N VAL A 403 -2.09 -14.90 5.93
CA VAL A 403 -1.25 -16.06 6.28
C VAL A 403 -0.39 -15.76 7.51
N ALA A 404 0.28 -14.61 7.55
CA ALA A 404 1.07 -14.20 8.71
C ALA A 404 0.22 -14.14 9.99
N ALA A 405 -0.96 -13.51 9.94
CA ALA A 405 -1.86 -13.46 11.10
C ALA A 405 -2.41 -14.86 11.49
N GLN A 406 -2.58 -15.77 10.53
CA GLN A 406 -2.97 -17.16 10.84
C GLN A 406 -1.86 -17.94 11.55
N GLU A 407 -0.61 -17.73 11.14
CA GLU A 407 0.56 -18.31 11.82
C GLU A 407 0.70 -17.77 13.24
N GLU A 408 0.48 -16.48 13.44
CA GLU A 408 0.47 -15.83 14.75
C GLU A 408 -0.65 -16.40 15.65
N VAL A 409 -1.88 -16.51 15.15
CA VAL A 409 -2.98 -17.18 15.88
C VAL A 409 -2.61 -18.61 16.26
N TYR A 410 -1.93 -19.35 15.37
CA TYR A 410 -1.49 -20.71 15.66
C TYR A 410 -0.45 -20.75 16.79
N PHE A 411 0.53 -19.85 16.78
CA PHE A 411 1.56 -19.76 17.80
C PHE A 411 0.98 -19.35 19.16
N LEU A 412 0.21 -18.26 19.21
CA LEU A 412 -0.42 -17.73 20.42
C LEU A 412 -1.35 -18.75 21.10
N LYS A 413 -2.07 -19.56 20.31
CA LYS A 413 -2.88 -20.66 20.87
C LYS A 413 -2.03 -21.71 21.58
N ARG A 414 -0.84 -22.02 21.08
CA ARG A 414 0.06 -23.00 21.70
C ARG A 414 0.72 -22.42 22.93
N GLU A 415 1.15 -21.17 22.86
CA GLU A 415 1.73 -20.43 23.98
C GLU A 415 0.74 -20.33 25.13
N LYS A 416 -0.52 -19.98 24.83
CA LYS A 416 -1.62 -20.00 25.80
C LYS A 416 -1.75 -21.35 26.51
N ILE A 417 -1.75 -22.46 25.77
CA ILE A 417 -1.85 -23.81 26.36
C ILE A 417 -0.68 -24.08 27.32
N VAL A 418 0.54 -23.74 26.90
CA VAL A 418 1.74 -23.93 27.73
C VAL A 418 1.67 -23.08 29.01
N LEU A 419 1.19 -21.84 28.89
CA LEU A 419 1.08 -20.92 30.00
C LEU A 419 -0.06 -21.31 30.97
N ASP A 420 -1.19 -21.78 30.44
CA ASP A 420 -2.28 -22.37 31.24
C ASP A 420 -1.77 -23.59 32.04
N ASP A 421 -1.01 -24.49 31.39
CA ASP A 421 -0.38 -25.63 32.06
C ASP A 421 0.63 -25.19 33.14
N TYR A 422 1.42 -24.14 32.87
CA TYR A 422 2.36 -23.55 33.83
C TYR A 422 1.65 -22.94 35.04
N ILE A 423 0.62 -22.12 34.84
CA ILE A 423 -0.20 -21.53 35.91
C ILE A 423 -0.85 -22.62 36.75
N ASN A 424 -1.38 -23.68 36.13
CA ASN A 424 -1.94 -24.82 36.86
C ASN A 424 -0.88 -25.54 37.71
N GLY A 425 0.34 -25.67 37.19
CA GLY A 425 1.50 -26.17 37.92
C GLY A 425 1.85 -25.30 39.12
N LEU A 426 1.91 -23.97 38.95
CA LEU A 426 2.17 -23.02 40.03
C LEU A 426 1.09 -23.06 41.11
N LYS A 427 -0.19 -23.17 40.74
CA LYS A 427 -1.30 -23.34 41.70
C LYS A 427 -1.15 -24.60 42.54
N CYS A 428 -0.83 -25.72 41.89
CA CYS A 428 -0.56 -26.98 42.57
C CYS A 428 0.63 -26.85 43.55
N LEU A 429 1.70 -26.18 43.16
CA LEU A 429 2.84 -25.92 44.04
C LEU A 429 2.46 -25.03 45.22
N SER A 430 1.74 -23.93 44.97
CA SER A 430 1.26 -23.03 46.02
C SER A 430 0.40 -23.76 47.07
N ASP A 431 -0.47 -24.68 46.62
CA ASP A 431 -1.31 -25.51 47.50
C ASP A 431 -0.47 -26.52 48.32
N ILE A 432 0.55 -27.14 47.71
CA ILE A 432 1.39 -28.15 48.38
C ILE A 432 2.29 -27.52 49.44
N TYR A 433 2.89 -26.39 49.10
CA TYR A 433 3.92 -25.77 49.95
C TYR A 433 3.33 -24.80 50.96
N ASP A 434 2.04 -24.45 50.85
CA ASP A 434 1.32 -23.45 51.66
C ASP A 434 2.29 -22.32 51.97
N ASP A 435 2.58 -21.47 50.99
CA ASP A 435 3.64 -20.44 51.06
C ASP A 435 3.60 -19.64 52.39
N SER A 436 2.41 -19.51 53.01
CA SER A 436 2.23 -19.03 54.38
C SER A 436 2.97 -19.86 55.43
N MET A 437 2.85 -21.18 55.44
CA MET A 437 3.56 -22.11 56.32
C MET A 437 5.08 -22.09 56.11
N LEU A 438 5.58 -21.90 54.88
CA LEU A 438 7.01 -21.77 54.64
C LEU A 438 7.55 -20.43 55.17
N LEU A 439 6.84 -19.32 54.90
CA LEU A 439 7.17 -17.99 55.44
C LEU A 439 7.04 -17.97 56.97
N THR A 440 5.99 -18.56 57.51
CA THR A 440 5.76 -18.68 58.96
C THR A 440 6.78 -19.61 59.59
N PHE A 441 7.19 -20.71 58.94
CA PHE A 441 8.25 -21.58 59.43
C PHE A 441 9.60 -20.86 59.46
N VAL A 442 9.94 -20.08 58.43
CA VAL A 442 11.17 -19.30 58.40
C VAL A 442 11.13 -18.20 59.47
N GLU A 443 10.02 -17.49 59.59
CA GLU A 443 9.81 -16.46 60.60
C GLU A 443 9.82 -17.03 62.02
N ASP A 444 9.12 -18.13 62.28
CA ASP A 444 9.12 -18.86 63.54
C ASP A 444 10.49 -19.45 63.85
N LEU A 445 11.21 -20.00 62.86
CA LEU A 445 12.56 -20.51 63.05
C LEU A 445 13.53 -19.36 63.39
N GLN A 446 13.43 -18.22 62.70
CA GLN A 446 14.24 -17.03 62.95
C GLN A 446 13.95 -16.40 64.32
N ASN A 447 12.67 -16.36 64.71
CA ASN A 447 12.21 -15.69 65.93
C ASN A 447 12.20 -16.60 67.18
N SER A 448 12.20 -17.93 67.04
CA SER A 448 12.13 -18.86 68.18
C SER A 448 13.44 -19.10 68.90
N ASP A 449 14.57 -18.53 68.42
CA ASP A 449 15.93 -18.82 68.89
C ASP A 449 16.26 -20.34 68.95
N MET A 450 15.44 -21.21 68.36
CA MET A 450 15.57 -22.67 68.50
C MET A 450 16.88 -23.17 67.91
N TYR A 451 17.35 -22.55 66.82
CA TYR A 451 18.66 -22.83 66.23
C TYR A 451 19.81 -22.45 67.18
N LYS A 452 19.67 -21.35 67.95
CA LYS A 452 20.64 -20.96 68.99
C LYS A 452 20.62 -21.94 70.16
N GLN A 453 19.43 -22.32 70.64
CA GLN A 453 19.31 -23.27 71.77
C GLN A 453 19.80 -24.68 71.41
N ALA A 454 19.52 -25.15 70.18
CA ALA A 454 20.05 -26.42 69.70
C ALA A 454 21.58 -26.37 69.64
N PHE A 455 22.15 -25.27 69.12
CA PHE A 455 23.59 -25.05 69.10
C PHE A 455 24.18 -25.04 70.51
N GLU A 456 23.65 -24.24 71.45
CA GLU A 456 24.10 -24.21 72.84
C GLU A 456 24.06 -25.59 73.51
N LYS A 457 23.01 -26.38 73.25
CA LYS A 457 22.94 -27.77 73.73
C LYS A 457 24.04 -28.66 73.14
N THR A 458 24.40 -28.48 71.88
CA THR A 458 25.52 -29.22 71.28
C THR A 458 26.86 -28.82 71.89
N VAL A 459 27.07 -27.53 72.19
CA VAL A 459 28.26 -27.04 72.91
C VAL A 459 28.33 -27.65 74.31
N LEU A 460 27.25 -27.58 75.08
CA LEU A 460 27.15 -28.19 76.42
C LEU A 460 27.39 -29.70 76.40
N LEU A 461 26.91 -30.40 75.37
CA LEU A 461 27.15 -31.84 75.21
C LEU A 461 28.62 -32.14 74.90
N ALA A 462 29.25 -31.33 74.04
CA ALA A 462 30.66 -31.48 73.69
C ALA A 462 31.57 -31.21 74.91
N GLU A 463 31.24 -30.22 75.75
CA GLU A 463 31.92 -29.96 77.02
C GLU A 463 31.78 -31.13 77.99
N LYS A 464 30.57 -31.68 78.16
CA LYS A 464 30.31 -32.86 79.00
C LYS A 464 31.07 -34.11 78.54
N ARG A 465 31.43 -34.18 77.26
CA ARG A 465 32.23 -35.27 76.68
C ARG A 465 33.73 -34.98 76.69
N SER A 466 34.15 -33.89 77.34
CA SER A 466 35.56 -33.49 77.48
C SER A 466 36.27 -33.32 76.14
N VAL A 467 35.56 -32.79 75.13
CA VAL A 467 36.17 -32.41 73.86
C VAL A 467 37.23 -31.33 74.12
N PRO A 468 38.46 -31.45 73.58
CA PRO A 468 39.53 -30.47 73.77
C PRO A 468 39.09 -29.04 73.39
N GLU A 469 39.43 -28.05 74.22
CA GLU A 469 38.98 -26.66 74.01
C GLU A 469 39.40 -26.07 72.67
N ASN A 470 40.51 -26.51 72.10
CA ASN A 470 41.05 -26.00 70.84
C ASN A 470 40.26 -26.42 69.59
N ILE A 471 39.25 -27.30 69.73
CA ILE A 471 38.35 -27.71 68.63
C ILE A 471 36.88 -27.50 68.98
N LEU A 472 36.57 -26.91 70.14
CA LEU A 472 35.21 -26.67 70.58
C LEU A 472 34.68 -25.36 69.96
N LEU A 473 33.59 -25.45 69.19
CA LEU A 473 32.97 -24.30 68.55
C LEU A 473 31.94 -23.68 69.50
N ARG A 474 32.17 -22.46 70.00
CA ARG A 474 31.35 -21.84 71.06
C ARG A 474 30.44 -20.74 70.56
N ASN A 475 30.82 -20.08 69.47
CA ASN A 475 30.07 -18.96 68.92
C ASN A 475 30.06 -19.02 67.39
N LYS A 476 29.25 -18.14 66.77
CA LYS A 476 29.10 -18.08 65.31
C LYS A 476 30.45 -17.94 64.59
N ALA A 477 31.37 -17.13 65.10
CA ALA A 477 32.68 -16.93 64.48
C ALA A 477 33.51 -18.22 64.46
N ASP A 478 33.43 -19.05 65.51
CA ASP A 478 34.12 -20.35 65.53
C ASP A 478 33.56 -21.31 64.47
N ILE A 479 32.23 -21.34 64.30
CA ILE A 479 31.55 -22.14 63.28
C ILE A 479 31.98 -21.69 61.89
N ASP A 480 31.93 -20.38 61.65
CA ASP A 480 32.31 -19.80 60.36
C ASP A 480 33.77 -20.10 60.04
N VAL A 481 34.69 -19.99 61.01
CA VAL A 481 36.10 -20.35 60.85
C VAL A 481 36.29 -21.84 60.55
N TYR A 482 35.55 -22.72 61.23
CA TYR A 482 35.64 -24.17 61.03
C TYR A 482 35.17 -24.61 59.65
N PHE A 483 33.99 -24.15 59.20
CA PHE A 483 33.42 -24.56 57.91
C PHE A 483 34.01 -23.81 56.72
N ARG A 484 34.51 -22.59 56.91
CA ARG A 484 35.17 -21.80 55.85
C ARG A 484 36.69 -22.02 55.78
N GLY A 485 37.25 -22.91 56.60
CA GLY A 485 38.62 -23.38 56.47
C GLY A 485 39.70 -22.41 56.98
N GLY A 486 39.41 -21.58 57.98
CA GLY A 486 40.46 -20.93 58.79
C GLY A 486 41.26 -19.80 58.14
N ASN A 487 40.76 -19.12 57.11
CA ASN A 487 41.35 -17.86 56.64
C ASN A 487 40.48 -16.69 57.06
N GLY A 488 40.86 -16.05 58.16
CA GLY A 488 40.22 -14.84 58.64
C GLY A 488 40.43 -13.66 57.70
N TYR A 489 39.34 -12.93 57.46
CA TYR A 489 39.29 -11.50 57.68
C TYR A 489 38.04 -11.19 58.50
#